data_AF-A0A483H1X0-F1
#
_entry.id   AF-A0A483H1X0-F1
#
_cell.length_a   1.000
_cell.length_b   1.000
_cell.length_c   1.000
_cell.angle_alpha   90.00
_cell.angle_beta   90.00
_cell.angle_gamma   90.00
#
_symmetry.space_group_name_H-M   'P 1'
#
loop_
_entity.id
_entity.type
_entity.pdbx_description
1 polymer ?
#
loop_
_entity_poly.entity_id
_entity_poly.type
_entity_poly.pdbx_seq_one_letter_code
_entity_poly.pdbx_strand_id
1 'polypeptide(L)'
;MAGKKFYSLITTAGLERLAGAAVSGEPVGFALMAVGDGNGQLPVPYREQSGLVSEVYRSALNGLKITDAAANVIEAEMLIPPQVGGFTMREAALYDKDGVCLAVANMPETYKPLLAEGSGRFSVIRIQLAVASTADVQLLNDPGVVVATVEDVIKVGSETRDYTDNQLSEHAKSRNHPDATLKEKGFTRLSNAINSDSEELAATPKAIKAAIASAVRSAWELDNPVGTTRFFSQNLDPNERWPWSQWVYTGENKSIRVGKADGSDVGQTGGSDTVTLQKANLPAVQIDVSGETSEQQEQKLKTTRGGVHNHGGVAGKDDPWEIGGDVRQLFNPKELGVTDDAGEHDHEVTVPPHKHSTSGKTANLGEGKSFSVVEAHTLLMCWSRVA
;
A
#
# COMPACT_ATOMS: atom_id res chain seq x y z
N MET A 1 -18.23 79.29 -11.72
CA MET A 1 -16.80 79.60 -11.99
C MET A 1 -16.49 81.10 -11.86
N ALA A 2 -17.14 81.85 -10.96
CA ALA A 2 -16.79 83.26 -10.75
C ALA A 2 -15.57 83.33 -9.80
N GLY A 3 -14.44 83.85 -10.28
CA GLY A 3 -13.20 83.99 -9.50
C GLY A 3 -11.93 83.38 -10.13
N LYS A 4 -12.04 82.69 -11.28
CA LYS A 4 -10.86 82.20 -12.04
C LYS A 4 -10.49 83.18 -13.16
N LYS A 5 -9.19 83.32 -13.45
CA LYS A 5 -8.66 84.20 -14.53
C LYS A 5 -9.17 83.80 -15.92
N PHE A 6 -9.38 82.50 -16.15
CA PHE A 6 -9.95 81.93 -17.36
C PHE A 6 -11.16 81.09 -17.00
N TYR A 7 -12.28 81.31 -17.70
CA TYR A 7 -13.55 80.66 -17.42
C TYR A 7 -14.42 80.63 -18.67
N SER A 8 -15.38 79.71 -18.67
CA SER A 8 -16.46 79.63 -19.63
C SER A 8 -17.77 80.12 -19.01
N LEU A 9 -18.66 80.61 -19.86
CA LEU A 9 -19.97 81.14 -19.50
C LEU A 9 -20.99 80.71 -20.56
N ILE A 10 -22.13 80.23 -20.11
CA ILE A 10 -23.29 79.96 -20.98
C ILE A 10 -23.94 81.30 -21.33
N THR A 11 -24.20 81.52 -22.62
CA THR A 11 -24.90 82.72 -23.11
C THR A 11 -26.39 82.64 -22.78
N THR A 12 -27.12 83.76 -22.86
CA THR A 12 -28.58 83.75 -22.69
C THR A 12 -29.24 82.81 -23.69
N ALA A 13 -28.80 82.82 -24.95
CA ALA A 13 -29.27 81.92 -25.99
C ALA A 13 -28.95 80.44 -25.68
N GLY A 14 -27.76 80.15 -25.15
CA GLY A 14 -27.39 78.80 -24.72
C GLY A 14 -28.25 78.29 -23.57
N LEU A 15 -28.56 79.15 -22.60
CA LEU A 15 -29.43 78.81 -21.48
C LEU A 15 -30.86 78.55 -21.95
N GLU A 16 -31.39 79.37 -22.85
CA GLU A 16 -32.72 79.18 -23.45
C GLU A 16 -32.81 77.86 -24.23
N ARG A 17 -31.78 77.52 -25.01
CA ARG A 17 -31.71 76.24 -25.73
C ARG A 17 -31.67 75.05 -24.76
N LEU A 18 -30.85 75.12 -23.71
CA LEU A 18 -30.76 74.05 -22.70
C LEU A 18 -32.06 73.91 -21.88
N ALA A 19 -32.69 75.03 -21.51
CA ALA A 19 -33.99 75.02 -20.85
C ALA A 19 -35.10 74.48 -21.77
N GLY A 20 -35.03 74.81 -23.06
CA GLY A 20 -35.93 74.27 -24.09
C GLY A 20 -35.78 72.76 -24.24
N ALA A 21 -34.55 72.24 -24.23
CA ALA A 21 -34.26 70.81 -24.29
C ALA A 21 -34.88 70.03 -23.11
N ALA A 22 -34.81 70.60 -21.90
CA ALA A 22 -35.46 70.00 -20.72
C ALA A 22 -36.99 69.90 -20.84
N VAL A 23 -37.62 70.77 -21.65
CA VAL A 23 -39.07 70.77 -21.90
C VAL A 23 -39.45 69.91 -23.10
N SER A 24 -38.68 69.98 -24.20
CA SER A 24 -38.96 69.26 -25.45
C SER A 24 -38.50 67.80 -25.42
N GLY A 25 -37.52 67.47 -24.57
CA GLY A 25 -36.84 66.18 -24.56
C GLY A 25 -35.79 66.00 -25.67
N GLU A 26 -35.58 67.00 -26.53
CA GLU A 26 -34.55 66.99 -27.55
C GLU A 26 -33.27 67.64 -27.03
N PRO A 27 -32.14 66.91 -26.91
CA PRO A 27 -30.92 67.44 -26.33
C PRO A 27 -30.26 68.50 -27.23
N VAL A 28 -29.59 69.48 -26.62
CA VAL A 28 -28.85 70.52 -27.33
C VAL A 28 -27.56 69.95 -27.90
N GLY A 29 -27.42 70.02 -29.22
CA GLY A 29 -26.19 69.67 -29.93
C GLY A 29 -25.24 70.85 -30.01
N PHE A 30 -24.05 70.72 -29.41
CA PHE A 30 -22.90 71.56 -29.73
C PHE A 30 -22.23 70.98 -30.97
N ALA A 31 -22.11 71.78 -32.04
CA ALA A 31 -21.60 71.30 -33.32
C ALA A 31 -20.24 71.91 -33.67
N LEU A 32 -20.07 73.21 -33.39
CA LEU A 32 -18.89 73.98 -33.82
C LEU A 32 -18.22 74.63 -32.62
N MET A 33 -16.91 74.74 -32.68
CA MET A 33 -16.13 75.63 -31.82
C MET A 33 -15.43 76.67 -32.67
N ALA A 34 -15.39 77.91 -32.19
CA ALA A 34 -14.53 78.94 -32.76
C ALA A 34 -13.50 79.40 -31.73
N VAL A 35 -12.38 79.91 -32.24
CA VAL A 35 -11.35 80.61 -31.48
C VAL A 35 -11.15 82.00 -32.07
N GLY A 36 -10.80 82.94 -31.20
CA GLY A 36 -10.64 84.34 -31.55
C GLY A 36 -9.41 84.96 -30.90
N ASP A 37 -8.94 86.07 -31.49
CA ASP A 37 -7.78 86.81 -30.99
C ASP A 37 -8.14 87.96 -30.05
N GLY A 38 -9.44 88.21 -29.84
CA GLY A 38 -9.96 89.24 -28.96
C GLY A 38 -9.57 90.67 -29.36
N ASN A 39 -9.26 90.91 -30.65
CA ASN A 39 -8.67 92.17 -31.13
C ASN A 39 -7.38 92.56 -30.39
N GLY A 40 -6.59 91.56 -29.98
CA GLY A 40 -5.34 91.76 -29.26
C GLY A 40 -5.48 91.97 -27.75
N GLN A 41 -6.70 91.95 -27.21
CA GLN A 41 -6.96 92.05 -25.77
C GLN A 41 -7.63 90.77 -25.25
N LEU A 42 -7.46 90.46 -23.96
CA LEU A 42 -8.13 89.32 -23.33
C LEU A 42 -9.61 89.68 -23.08
N PRO A 43 -10.57 89.02 -23.76
CA PRO A 43 -11.98 89.36 -23.60
C PRO A 43 -12.52 88.93 -22.23
N VAL A 44 -13.55 89.63 -21.76
CA VAL A 44 -14.31 89.26 -20.57
C VAL A 44 -15.64 88.65 -21.03
N PRO A 45 -15.86 87.34 -20.86
CA PRO A 45 -17.12 86.71 -21.26
C PRO A 45 -18.35 87.30 -20.55
N TYR A 46 -19.41 87.59 -21.31
CA TYR A 46 -20.70 88.08 -20.80
C TYR A 46 -21.89 87.36 -21.47
N ARG A 47 -23.07 87.39 -20.84
CA ARG A 47 -24.18 86.48 -21.19
C ARG A 47 -24.86 86.79 -22.52
N GLU A 48 -24.86 88.06 -22.90
CA GLU A 48 -25.55 88.56 -24.09
C GLU A 48 -24.70 88.43 -25.36
N GLN A 49 -23.53 87.78 -25.29
CA GLN A 49 -22.69 87.53 -26.46
C GLN A 49 -23.38 86.62 -27.48
N SER A 50 -23.41 87.06 -28.73
CA SER A 50 -23.84 86.26 -29.88
C SER A 50 -22.66 85.64 -30.64
N GLY A 51 -21.42 85.86 -30.20
CA GLY A 51 -20.20 85.37 -30.81
C GLY A 51 -18.93 85.92 -30.16
N LEU A 52 -17.79 85.61 -30.77
CA LEU A 52 -16.46 86.09 -30.38
C LEU A 52 -16.25 87.57 -30.76
N VAL A 53 -15.38 88.26 -30.01
CA VAL A 53 -15.00 89.66 -30.29
C VAL A 53 -14.26 89.78 -31.63
N SER A 54 -13.40 88.81 -31.94
CA SER A 54 -12.69 88.71 -33.22
C SER A 54 -12.39 87.24 -33.50
N GLU A 55 -13.27 86.61 -34.27
CA GLU A 55 -13.14 85.21 -34.66
C GLU A 55 -12.06 85.05 -35.74
N VAL A 56 -11.10 84.14 -35.49
CA VAL A 56 -10.01 83.86 -36.43
C VAL A 56 -10.08 82.45 -37.02
N TYR A 57 -10.77 81.52 -36.35
CA TYR A 57 -10.97 80.17 -36.85
C TYR A 57 -12.20 79.50 -36.24
N ARG A 58 -12.90 78.70 -37.03
CA ARG A 58 -14.03 77.88 -36.61
C ARG A 58 -13.95 76.50 -37.26
N SER A 59 -14.27 75.46 -36.50
CA SER A 59 -14.33 74.08 -36.99
C SER A 59 -15.39 73.26 -36.24
N ALA A 60 -15.68 72.08 -36.77
CA ALA A 60 -16.45 71.08 -36.04
C ALA A 60 -15.69 70.59 -34.80
N LEU A 61 -16.44 70.19 -33.77
CA LEU A 61 -15.87 69.56 -32.58
C LEU A 61 -15.25 68.19 -32.93
N ASN A 62 -14.07 67.91 -32.40
CA ASN A 62 -13.43 66.58 -32.41
C ASN A 62 -14.14 65.63 -31.43
N GLY A 63 -14.66 66.16 -30.32
CA GLY A 63 -15.41 65.37 -29.35
C GLY A 63 -16.11 66.22 -28.30
N LEU A 64 -17.18 65.66 -27.74
CA LEU A 64 -17.89 66.24 -26.60
C LEU A 64 -18.15 65.14 -25.57
N LYS A 65 -17.51 65.24 -24.41
CA LYS A 65 -17.57 64.22 -23.35
C LYS A 65 -17.93 64.83 -22.00
N ILE A 66 -18.50 64.02 -21.13
CA ILE A 66 -18.72 64.39 -19.72
C ILE A 66 -17.41 64.12 -18.97
N THR A 67 -16.84 65.15 -18.34
CA THR A 67 -15.58 65.02 -17.57
C THR A 67 -15.81 64.94 -16.08
N ASP A 68 -16.93 65.49 -15.59
CA ASP A 68 -17.40 65.31 -14.22
C ASP A 68 -18.93 65.22 -14.22
N ALA A 69 -19.43 63.99 -14.05
CA ALA A 69 -20.86 63.73 -14.01
C ALA A 69 -21.52 64.30 -12.73
N ALA A 70 -20.80 64.35 -11.61
CA ALA A 70 -21.36 64.86 -10.35
C ALA A 70 -21.49 66.40 -10.36
N ALA A 71 -20.60 67.09 -11.08
CA ALA A 71 -20.62 68.55 -11.24
C ALA A 71 -21.28 69.02 -12.56
N ASN A 72 -21.84 68.11 -13.36
CA ASN A 72 -22.41 68.39 -14.68
C ASN A 72 -21.47 69.19 -15.60
N VAL A 73 -20.20 68.78 -15.66
CA VAL A 73 -19.19 69.42 -16.51
C VAL A 73 -18.99 68.62 -17.80
N ILE A 74 -19.18 69.30 -18.93
CA ILE A 74 -18.86 68.80 -20.25
C ILE A 74 -17.55 69.42 -20.74
N GLU A 75 -16.78 68.67 -21.52
CA GLU A 75 -15.59 69.13 -22.22
C GLU A 75 -15.82 69.01 -23.72
N ALA A 76 -15.85 70.17 -24.38
CA ALA A 76 -15.87 70.27 -25.83
C ALA A 76 -14.42 70.39 -26.31
N GLU A 77 -14.04 69.56 -27.28
CA GLU A 77 -12.71 69.53 -27.85
C GLU A 77 -12.76 69.87 -29.35
N MET A 78 -11.88 70.76 -29.81
CA MET A 78 -11.66 71.06 -31.22
C MET A 78 -10.18 70.88 -31.55
N LEU A 79 -9.92 70.35 -32.74
CA LEU A 79 -8.58 70.24 -33.31
C LEU A 79 -8.36 71.35 -34.34
N ILE A 80 -7.28 72.12 -34.18
CA ILE A 80 -6.79 73.07 -35.18
C ILE A 80 -5.66 72.41 -35.96
N PRO A 81 -5.80 72.19 -37.28
CA PRO A 81 -4.80 71.53 -38.09
C PRO A 81 -3.57 72.42 -38.32
N PRO A 82 -2.40 71.86 -38.69
CA PRO A 82 -1.16 72.62 -38.85
C PRO A 82 -1.21 73.67 -39.96
N GLN A 83 -2.08 73.50 -40.97
CA GLN A 83 -2.25 74.43 -42.09
C GLN A 83 -2.96 75.74 -41.70
N VAL A 84 -3.56 75.79 -40.51
CA VAL A 84 -4.28 76.96 -40.00
C VAL A 84 -3.53 77.53 -38.79
N GLY A 85 -3.19 78.82 -38.85
CA GLY A 85 -2.38 79.51 -37.83
C GLY A 85 -2.00 80.93 -38.24
N GLY A 86 -1.00 81.51 -37.56
CA GLY A 86 -0.57 82.90 -37.74
C GLY A 86 -1.35 83.89 -36.87
N PHE A 87 -2.02 83.39 -35.83
CA PHE A 87 -2.86 84.18 -34.93
C PHE A 87 -2.65 83.78 -33.47
N THR A 88 -3.00 84.69 -32.57
CA THR A 88 -2.91 84.48 -31.12
C THR A 88 -4.30 84.28 -30.56
N MET A 89 -4.57 83.13 -29.96
CA MET A 89 -5.88 82.80 -29.40
C MET A 89 -6.02 83.36 -27.99
N ARG A 90 -7.18 83.98 -27.70
CA ARG A 90 -7.52 84.58 -26.39
C ARG A 90 -8.96 84.31 -25.96
N GLU A 91 -9.81 83.91 -26.90
CA GLU A 91 -11.21 83.57 -26.65
C GLU A 91 -11.63 82.35 -27.46
N ALA A 92 -12.66 81.67 -26.99
CA ALA A 92 -13.26 80.54 -27.67
C ALA A 92 -14.76 80.48 -27.42
N ALA A 93 -15.54 79.97 -28.37
CA ALA A 93 -16.99 79.88 -28.28
C ALA A 93 -17.50 78.55 -28.82
N LEU A 94 -18.61 78.08 -28.28
CA LEU A 94 -19.33 76.91 -28.74
C LEU A 94 -20.64 77.31 -29.40
N TYR A 95 -20.94 76.69 -30.53
CA TYR A 95 -22.12 76.98 -31.33
C TYR A 95 -22.92 75.71 -31.62
N ASP A 96 -24.23 75.87 -31.79
CA ASP A 96 -25.09 74.83 -32.34
C ASP A 96 -24.92 74.67 -33.87
N LYS A 97 -25.63 73.71 -34.45
CA LYS A 97 -25.65 73.47 -35.91
C LYS A 97 -26.22 74.65 -36.72
N ASP A 98 -27.03 75.50 -36.08
CA ASP A 98 -27.67 76.65 -36.71
C ASP A 98 -26.80 77.92 -36.59
N GLY A 99 -25.63 77.82 -35.93
CA GLY A 99 -24.68 78.91 -35.74
C GLY A 99 -24.97 79.81 -34.54
N VAL A 100 -25.89 79.43 -33.65
CA VAL A 100 -26.20 80.18 -32.42
C VAL A 100 -25.09 79.97 -31.40
N CYS A 101 -24.56 81.07 -30.84
CA CYS A 101 -23.53 81.01 -29.81
C CYS A 101 -24.14 80.57 -28.47
N LEU A 102 -23.80 79.36 -28.02
CA LEU A 102 -24.33 78.76 -26.80
C LEU A 102 -23.46 79.02 -25.58
N ALA A 103 -22.15 79.10 -25.77
CA ALA A 103 -21.21 79.38 -24.69
C ALA A 103 -19.98 80.12 -25.21
N VAL A 104 -19.40 80.92 -24.34
CA VAL A 104 -18.20 81.73 -24.59
C VAL A 104 -17.20 81.49 -23.47
N ALA A 105 -15.91 81.54 -23.79
CA ALA A 105 -14.82 81.35 -22.85
C ALA A 105 -13.66 82.27 -23.19
N ASN A 106 -12.97 82.74 -22.17
CA ASN A 106 -11.65 83.33 -22.34
C ASN A 106 -10.56 82.28 -22.06
N MET A 107 -9.42 82.42 -22.71
CA MET A 107 -8.32 81.48 -22.59
C MET A 107 -6.95 82.18 -22.49
N PRO A 108 -5.93 81.51 -21.95
CA PRO A 108 -4.58 82.06 -21.92
C PRO A 108 -4.10 82.40 -23.32
N GLU A 109 -3.39 83.53 -23.43
CA GLU A 109 -2.80 83.96 -24.69
C GLU A 109 -1.90 82.86 -25.25
N THR A 110 -2.31 82.28 -26.38
CA THR A 110 -1.66 81.12 -26.97
C THR A 110 -1.42 81.35 -28.45
N TYR A 111 -0.14 81.41 -28.86
CA TYR A 111 0.21 81.56 -30.25
C TYR A 111 0.10 80.24 -31.02
N LYS A 112 -0.72 80.23 -32.07
CA LYS A 112 -0.81 79.13 -33.04
C LYS A 112 0.05 79.49 -34.27
N PRO A 113 1.26 78.94 -34.42
CA PRO A 113 2.07 79.19 -35.61
C PRO A 113 1.40 78.64 -36.87
N LEU A 114 1.64 79.32 -37.98
CA LEU A 114 1.29 78.85 -39.32
C LEU A 114 2.41 77.92 -39.82
N LEU A 115 2.07 76.90 -40.61
CA LEU A 115 3.06 75.97 -41.18
C LEU A 115 4.21 76.69 -41.92
N ALA A 116 3.90 77.81 -42.61
CA ALA A 116 4.89 78.63 -43.31
C ALA A 116 5.95 79.27 -42.40
N GLU A 117 5.69 79.35 -41.09
CA GLU A 117 6.63 79.85 -40.08
C GLU A 117 7.57 78.74 -39.57
N GLY A 118 7.55 77.56 -40.20
CA GLY A 118 8.41 76.43 -39.87
C GLY A 118 7.95 75.56 -38.70
N SER A 119 6.74 75.82 -38.16
CA SER A 119 6.18 75.07 -37.02
C SER A 119 4.73 74.66 -37.26
N GLY A 120 4.55 73.56 -38.00
CA GLY A 120 3.24 72.93 -38.20
C GLY A 120 2.88 71.99 -37.06
N ARG A 121 2.18 72.47 -36.03
CA ARG A 121 1.62 71.62 -34.96
C ARG A 121 0.10 71.61 -34.99
N PHE A 122 -0.48 70.46 -34.69
CA PHE A 122 -1.88 70.39 -34.26
C PHE A 122 -2.04 71.10 -32.92
N SER A 123 -3.14 71.81 -32.73
CA SER A 123 -3.47 72.41 -31.43
C SER A 123 -4.85 71.93 -31.01
N VAL A 124 -4.90 71.35 -29.82
CA VAL A 124 -6.14 70.85 -29.22
C VAL A 124 -6.68 71.95 -28.31
N ILE A 125 -7.88 72.42 -28.58
CA ILE A 125 -8.57 73.42 -27.78
C ILE A 125 -9.68 72.72 -27.00
N ARG A 126 -9.66 72.87 -25.67
CA ARG A 126 -10.64 72.29 -24.77
C ARG A 126 -11.38 73.38 -24.01
N ILE A 127 -12.70 73.37 -24.09
CA ILE A 127 -13.56 74.23 -23.27
C ILE A 127 -14.33 73.32 -22.31
N GLN A 128 -14.11 73.53 -21.02
CA GLN A 128 -14.93 72.92 -19.98
C GLN A 128 -16.09 73.84 -19.65
N LEU A 129 -17.31 73.33 -19.71
CA LEU A 129 -18.54 74.08 -19.48
C LEU A 129 -19.39 73.34 -18.44
N ALA A 130 -19.80 74.05 -17.40
CA ALA A 130 -20.77 73.52 -16.43
C ALA A 130 -22.18 73.81 -16.94
N VAL A 131 -22.99 72.76 -17.09
CA VAL A 131 -24.40 72.84 -17.53
C VAL A 131 -25.34 72.51 -16.37
N ALA A 132 -26.61 72.89 -16.48
CA ALA A 132 -27.62 72.57 -15.46
C ALA A 132 -27.89 71.07 -15.37
N SER A 133 -27.85 70.38 -16.52
CA SER A 133 -28.05 68.94 -16.65
C SER A 133 -27.26 68.45 -17.86
N THR A 134 -26.53 67.37 -17.69
CA THR A 134 -25.81 66.71 -18.79
C THR A 134 -26.73 65.84 -19.66
N ALA A 135 -27.95 65.53 -19.19
CA ALA A 135 -28.95 64.80 -19.98
C ALA A 135 -29.51 65.63 -21.13
N ASP A 136 -29.47 66.96 -21.01
CA ASP A 136 -29.98 67.90 -22.02
C ASP A 136 -28.92 68.24 -23.09
N VAL A 137 -27.78 67.54 -23.08
CA VAL A 137 -26.64 67.79 -23.98
C VAL A 137 -26.40 66.56 -24.86
N GLN A 138 -26.38 66.76 -26.18
CA GLN A 138 -26.09 65.70 -27.13
C GLN A 138 -24.58 65.49 -27.23
N LEU A 139 -24.08 64.34 -26.76
CA LEU A 139 -22.66 63.98 -26.86
C LEU A 139 -22.29 63.61 -28.31
N LEU A 140 -21.15 64.13 -28.76
CA LEU A 140 -20.55 63.76 -30.04
C LEU A 140 -19.66 62.55 -29.83
N ASN A 141 -20.12 61.40 -30.33
CA ASN A 141 -19.38 60.13 -30.30
C ASN A 141 -19.36 59.49 -31.71
N ASP A 142 -19.09 60.30 -32.74
CA ASP A 142 -18.97 59.85 -34.13
C ASP A 142 -17.53 59.34 -34.39
N PRO A 143 -17.32 58.03 -34.62
CA PRO A 143 -15.99 57.47 -34.88
C PRO A 143 -15.32 57.99 -36.16
N GLY A 144 -16.07 58.65 -37.06
CA GLY A 144 -15.54 59.23 -38.30
C GLY A 144 -14.86 60.60 -38.12
N VAL A 145 -15.10 61.29 -37.00
CA VAL A 145 -14.58 62.65 -36.72
C VAL A 145 -13.57 62.65 -35.56
N VAL A 146 -13.57 61.61 -34.73
CA VAL A 146 -12.71 61.51 -33.54
C VAL A 146 -11.33 60.95 -33.92
N VAL A 147 -10.28 61.75 -33.75
CA VAL A 147 -8.88 61.28 -33.83
C VAL A 147 -8.41 60.87 -32.43
N ALA A 148 -8.09 59.59 -32.25
CA ALA A 148 -7.46 59.09 -31.02
C ALA A 148 -6.01 59.56 -30.92
N THR A 149 -5.58 59.97 -29.73
CA THR A 149 -4.17 60.31 -29.50
C THR A 149 -3.34 59.03 -29.42
N VAL A 150 -2.02 59.15 -29.65
CA VAL A 150 -1.09 58.02 -29.46
C VAL A 150 -1.16 57.48 -28.02
N GLU A 151 -1.43 58.34 -27.04
CA GLU A 151 -1.56 57.96 -25.63
C GLU A 151 -2.81 57.12 -25.37
N ASP A 152 -3.94 57.44 -26.01
CA ASP A 152 -5.16 56.63 -25.93
C ASP A 152 -4.92 55.21 -26.47
N VAL A 153 -4.19 55.09 -27.58
CA VAL A 153 -3.84 53.79 -28.18
C VAL A 153 -2.90 52.99 -27.27
N ILE A 154 -1.88 53.63 -26.68
CA ILE A 154 -0.97 52.98 -25.74
C ILE A 154 -1.72 52.49 -24.50
N LYS A 155 -2.63 53.31 -23.97
CA LYS A 155 -3.45 52.95 -22.80
C LYS A 155 -4.28 51.70 -23.06
N VAL A 156 -5.02 51.66 -24.17
CA VAL A 156 -5.82 50.49 -24.56
C VAL A 156 -4.93 49.26 -24.75
N GLY A 157 -3.75 49.44 -25.36
CA GLY A 157 -2.77 48.37 -25.54
C GLY A 157 -2.28 47.77 -24.22
N SER A 158 -1.94 48.62 -23.24
CA SER A 158 -1.51 48.18 -21.91
C SER A 158 -2.63 47.50 -21.13
N GLU A 159 -3.84 48.07 -21.10
CA GLU A 159 -5.00 47.47 -20.43
C GLU A 159 -5.35 46.08 -20.99
N THR A 160 -5.23 45.91 -22.31
CA THR A 160 -5.47 44.62 -22.99
C THR A 160 -4.40 43.59 -22.61
N ARG A 161 -3.13 44.01 -22.51
CA ARG A 161 -2.04 43.14 -22.07
C ARG A 161 -2.22 42.72 -20.62
N ASP A 162 -2.52 43.67 -19.74
CA ASP A 162 -2.77 43.39 -18.33
C ASP A 162 -3.93 42.41 -18.17
N TYR A 163 -5.03 42.59 -18.90
CA TYR A 163 -6.14 41.64 -18.91
C TYR A 163 -5.69 40.24 -19.35
N THR A 164 -4.96 40.15 -20.47
CA THR A 164 -4.49 38.87 -21.03
C THR A 164 -3.53 38.16 -20.09
N ASP A 165 -2.57 38.90 -19.51
CA ASP A 165 -1.59 38.37 -18.57
C ASP A 165 -2.28 37.89 -17.29
N ASN A 166 -3.29 38.61 -16.80
CA ASN A 166 -4.11 38.19 -15.67
C ASN A 166 -4.88 36.90 -15.98
N GLN A 167 -5.59 36.83 -17.11
CA GLN A 167 -6.34 35.64 -17.50
C GLN A 167 -5.41 34.41 -17.63
N LEU A 168 -4.24 34.59 -18.24
CA LEU A 168 -3.25 33.52 -18.38
C LEU A 168 -2.67 33.09 -17.04
N SER A 169 -2.37 34.04 -16.15
CA SER A 169 -1.87 33.76 -14.81
C SER A 169 -2.87 32.97 -13.97
N GLU A 170 -4.15 33.36 -14.02
CA GLU A 170 -5.22 32.64 -13.32
C GLU A 170 -5.43 31.24 -13.90
N HIS A 171 -5.43 31.10 -15.24
CA HIS A 171 -5.52 29.78 -15.87
C HIS A 171 -4.36 28.86 -15.47
N ALA A 172 -3.12 29.35 -15.51
CA ALA A 172 -1.91 28.59 -15.19
C ALA A 172 -1.87 28.11 -13.72
N LYS A 173 -2.47 28.87 -12.80
CA LYS A 173 -2.61 28.48 -11.38
C LYS A 173 -3.82 27.60 -11.13
N SER A 174 -4.81 27.63 -12.03
CA SER A 174 -6.01 26.83 -11.90
C SER A 174 -5.75 25.34 -12.14
N ARG A 175 -6.67 24.52 -11.66
CA ARG A 175 -6.77 23.09 -12.06
C ARG A 175 -8.11 22.79 -12.72
N ASN A 176 -8.74 23.82 -13.30
CA ASN A 176 -10.07 23.71 -13.90
C ASN A 176 -9.99 23.12 -15.31
N HIS A 177 -9.61 21.84 -15.38
CA HIS A 177 -9.66 21.04 -16.60
C HIS A 177 -10.53 19.80 -16.36
N PRO A 178 -11.15 19.26 -17.41
CA PRO A 178 -11.86 17.99 -17.33
C PRO A 178 -10.95 16.87 -16.82
N ASP A 179 -11.53 15.93 -16.10
CA ASP A 179 -10.86 14.71 -15.71
C ASP A 179 -10.56 13.84 -16.95
N ALA A 180 -9.46 13.10 -16.91
CA ALA A 180 -9.10 12.15 -17.96
C ALA A 180 -10.10 10.98 -18.00
N THR A 181 -10.43 10.52 -19.20
CA THR A 181 -11.23 9.31 -19.41
C THR A 181 -10.47 8.32 -20.29
N LEU A 182 -11.03 7.13 -20.48
CA LEU A 182 -10.46 6.14 -21.40
C LEU A 182 -10.48 6.59 -22.87
N LYS A 183 -11.25 7.63 -23.21
CA LYS A 183 -11.43 8.13 -24.59
C LYS A 183 -10.83 9.51 -24.81
N GLU A 184 -10.75 10.31 -23.76
CA GLU A 184 -10.37 11.72 -23.85
C GLU A 184 -9.28 12.06 -22.83
N LYS A 185 -8.33 12.89 -23.24
CA LYS A 185 -7.25 13.37 -22.38
C LYS A 185 -7.80 14.40 -21.38
N GLY A 186 -7.32 14.36 -20.15
CA GLY A 186 -7.69 15.29 -19.08
C GLY A 186 -6.76 15.16 -17.87
N PHE A 187 -7.15 15.67 -16.70
CA PHE A 187 -6.41 15.45 -15.46
C PHE A 187 -6.75 14.11 -14.81
N THR A 188 -5.72 13.34 -14.47
CA THR A 188 -5.89 12.04 -13.82
C THR A 188 -6.06 12.19 -12.32
N ARG A 189 -7.06 11.51 -11.77
CA ARG A 189 -7.25 11.34 -10.33
C ARG A 189 -6.65 10.00 -9.89
N LEU A 190 -6.03 9.99 -8.71
CA LEU A 190 -5.26 8.85 -8.23
C LEU A 190 -5.97 8.15 -7.07
N SER A 191 -5.91 6.82 -7.04
CA SER A 191 -6.45 5.99 -5.96
C SER A 191 -5.41 5.01 -5.42
N ASN A 192 -5.45 4.81 -4.10
CA ASN A 192 -4.66 3.79 -3.40
C ASN A 192 -5.45 2.49 -3.16
N ALA A 193 -6.71 2.41 -3.64
CA ALA A 193 -7.50 1.19 -3.52
C ALA A 193 -6.90 0.06 -4.36
N ILE A 194 -6.97 -1.18 -3.85
CA ILE A 194 -6.39 -2.37 -4.50
C ILE A 194 -7.45 -3.30 -5.10
N ASN A 195 -8.72 -2.95 -4.95
CA ASN A 195 -9.89 -3.74 -5.32
C ASN A 195 -11.02 -2.84 -5.86
N SER A 196 -10.65 -1.72 -6.50
CA SER A 196 -11.63 -0.78 -7.05
C SER A 196 -11.99 -1.15 -8.48
N ASP A 197 -13.29 -1.07 -8.80
CA ASP A 197 -13.82 -1.25 -10.16
C ASP A 197 -13.96 0.09 -10.92
N SER A 198 -13.39 1.18 -10.41
CA SER A 198 -13.54 2.51 -11.02
C SER A 198 -12.67 2.66 -12.27
N GLU A 199 -13.28 3.14 -13.36
CA GLU A 199 -12.57 3.55 -14.58
C GLU A 199 -12.15 5.04 -14.57
N GLU A 200 -12.56 5.79 -13.54
CA GLU A 200 -12.28 7.23 -13.41
C GLU A 200 -10.99 7.53 -12.63
N LEU A 201 -10.44 6.52 -11.95
CA LEU A 201 -9.29 6.68 -11.05
C LEU A 201 -8.14 5.80 -11.50
N ALA A 202 -6.95 6.38 -11.63
CA ALA A 202 -5.74 5.61 -11.90
C ALA A 202 -5.14 5.05 -10.60
N ALA A 203 -4.64 3.82 -10.66
CA ALA A 203 -3.92 3.20 -9.56
C ALA A 203 -2.56 3.87 -9.34
N THR A 204 -2.21 4.13 -8.08
CA THR A 204 -0.85 4.61 -7.74
C THR A 204 0.16 3.45 -7.68
N PRO A 205 1.48 3.75 -7.73
CA PRO A 205 2.51 2.75 -7.42
C PRO A 205 2.34 2.08 -6.05
N LYS A 206 1.79 2.80 -5.06
CA LYS A 206 1.47 2.26 -3.73
C LYS A 206 0.32 1.24 -3.81
N ALA A 207 -0.73 1.55 -4.56
CA ALA A 207 -1.85 0.63 -4.79
C ALA A 207 -1.35 -0.67 -5.45
N ILE A 208 -0.57 -0.54 -6.52
CA ILE A 208 -0.02 -1.69 -7.26
C ILE A 208 0.86 -2.55 -6.35
N LYS A 209 1.77 -1.94 -5.57
CA LYS A 209 2.62 -2.66 -4.62
C LYS A 209 1.79 -3.44 -3.59
N ALA A 210 0.74 -2.82 -3.05
CA ALA A 210 -0.13 -3.45 -2.07
C ALA A 210 -0.98 -4.58 -2.68
N ALA A 211 -1.50 -4.40 -3.89
CA ALA A 211 -2.25 -5.42 -4.63
C ALA A 211 -1.39 -6.66 -4.90
N ILE A 212 -0.14 -6.47 -5.36
CA ILE A 212 0.80 -7.57 -5.60
C ILE A 212 1.12 -8.31 -4.30
N ALA A 213 1.42 -7.59 -3.21
CA ALA A 213 1.70 -8.22 -1.92
C ALA A 213 0.49 -9.03 -1.42
N SER A 214 -0.72 -8.49 -1.58
CA SER A 214 -1.96 -9.19 -1.24
C SER A 214 -2.14 -10.45 -2.09
N ALA A 215 -1.94 -10.37 -3.41
CA ALA A 215 -2.11 -11.49 -4.33
C ALA A 215 -1.12 -12.63 -4.04
N VAL A 216 0.17 -12.29 -3.83
CA VAL A 216 1.21 -13.26 -3.45
C VAL A 216 0.87 -13.93 -2.13
N ARG A 217 0.42 -13.15 -1.13
CA ARG A 217 0.00 -13.71 0.16
C ARG A 217 -1.21 -14.63 -0.01
N SER A 218 -2.28 -14.18 -0.66
CA SER A 218 -3.49 -14.98 -0.86
C SER A 218 -3.21 -16.29 -1.61
N ALA A 219 -2.36 -16.27 -2.63
CA ALA A 219 -1.95 -17.49 -3.33
C ALA A 219 -1.19 -18.45 -2.42
N TRP A 220 -0.27 -17.93 -1.60
CA TRP A 220 0.46 -18.73 -0.63
C TRP A 220 -0.46 -19.33 0.44
N GLU A 221 -1.42 -18.55 0.96
CA GLU A 221 -2.41 -19.01 1.94
C GLU A 221 -3.28 -20.15 1.40
N LEU A 222 -3.68 -20.06 0.12
CA LEU A 222 -4.46 -21.11 -0.54
C LEU A 222 -3.68 -22.41 -0.74
N ASP A 223 -2.38 -22.32 -1.06
CA ASP A 223 -1.48 -23.48 -1.15
C ASP A 223 -1.12 -24.06 0.22
N ASN A 224 -1.26 -23.27 1.29
CA ASN A 224 -0.81 -23.62 2.64
C ASN A 224 -1.92 -23.48 3.68
N PRO A 225 -3.10 -24.07 3.54
CA PRO A 225 -4.13 -23.96 4.58
C PRO A 225 -3.62 -24.40 5.96
N VAL A 226 -4.26 -23.92 7.03
CA VAL A 226 -3.97 -24.39 8.39
C VAL A 226 -4.16 -25.91 8.45
N GLY A 227 -3.19 -26.61 9.03
CA GLY A 227 -3.12 -28.08 9.02
C GLY A 227 -2.18 -28.66 7.95
N THR A 228 -1.67 -27.84 7.01
CA THR A 228 -0.67 -28.31 6.03
C THR A 228 0.66 -28.65 6.71
N THR A 229 1.25 -29.79 6.33
CA THR A 229 2.60 -30.21 6.75
C THR A 229 3.56 -30.09 5.56
N ARG A 230 4.76 -29.54 5.78
CA ARG A 230 5.83 -29.43 4.77
C ARG A 230 7.13 -30.03 5.26
N PHE A 231 7.88 -30.58 4.30
CA PHE A 231 9.23 -31.11 4.49
C PHE A 231 10.26 -30.20 3.81
N PHE A 232 11.35 -29.92 4.51
CA PHE A 232 12.48 -29.14 3.99
C PHE A 232 13.76 -29.96 4.07
N SER A 233 14.51 -30.02 2.96
CA SER A 233 15.84 -30.65 2.88
C SER A 233 16.98 -29.74 3.33
N GLN A 234 16.64 -28.55 3.83
CA GLN A 234 17.57 -27.55 4.35
C GLN A 234 17.10 -27.07 5.71
N ASN A 235 18.02 -26.48 6.49
CA ASN A 235 17.69 -25.81 7.73
C ASN A 235 16.89 -24.53 7.42
N LEU A 236 15.57 -24.63 7.49
CA LEU A 236 14.64 -23.53 7.20
C LEU A 236 13.56 -23.52 8.28
N ASP A 237 13.39 -22.37 8.93
CA ASP A 237 12.25 -22.09 9.79
C ASP A 237 11.15 -21.37 8.98
N PRO A 238 9.99 -22.00 8.75
CA PRO A 238 8.86 -21.36 8.07
C PRO A 238 8.35 -20.10 8.76
N ASN A 239 8.52 -19.96 10.08
CA ASN A 239 8.11 -18.77 10.83
C ASN A 239 9.01 -17.57 10.51
N GLU A 240 10.28 -17.79 10.21
CA GLU A 240 11.17 -16.72 9.73
C GLU A 240 10.91 -16.40 8.26
N ARG A 241 10.68 -17.42 7.44
CA ARG A 241 10.45 -17.27 6.00
C ARG A 241 9.10 -16.64 5.67
N TRP A 242 8.06 -16.98 6.43
CA TRP A 242 6.69 -16.50 6.28
C TRP A 242 6.15 -16.00 7.62
N PRO A 243 6.58 -14.80 8.08
CA PRO A 243 6.26 -14.28 9.42
C PRO A 243 4.77 -14.01 9.68
N TRP A 244 3.95 -14.02 8.64
CA TRP A 244 2.50 -13.85 8.74
C TRP A 244 1.76 -15.16 9.03
N SER A 245 2.48 -16.28 9.16
CA SER A 245 1.95 -17.61 9.46
C SER A 245 2.63 -18.18 10.70
N GLN A 246 2.03 -19.22 11.30
CA GLN A 246 2.59 -19.92 12.44
C GLN A 246 2.76 -21.41 12.14
N TRP A 247 3.94 -21.93 12.43
CA TRP A 247 4.34 -23.31 12.18
C TRP A 247 4.94 -23.92 13.44
N VAL A 248 4.60 -25.18 13.67
CA VAL A 248 5.13 -25.99 14.77
C VAL A 248 5.98 -27.12 14.19
N TYR A 249 7.17 -27.29 14.76
CA TYR A 249 8.05 -28.39 14.41
C TYR A 249 7.46 -29.70 14.94
N THR A 250 7.34 -30.72 14.09
CA THR A 250 6.58 -31.95 14.44
C THR A 250 7.36 -32.92 15.34
N GLY A 251 8.63 -32.62 15.60
CA GLY A 251 9.57 -33.43 16.35
C GLY A 251 10.54 -34.22 15.46
N GLU A 252 11.54 -34.81 16.09
CA GLU A 252 12.69 -35.46 15.46
C GLU A 252 12.52 -36.99 15.40
N ASN A 253 13.19 -37.62 14.43
CA ASN A 253 13.27 -39.09 14.27
C ASN A 253 11.89 -39.79 14.26
N LYS A 254 10.90 -39.17 13.60
CA LYS A 254 9.55 -39.74 13.42
C LYS A 254 9.32 -40.11 11.97
N SER A 255 8.72 -41.28 11.73
CA SER A 255 8.13 -41.63 10.44
C SER A 255 6.67 -41.16 10.36
N ILE A 256 6.22 -40.83 9.15
CA ILE A 256 4.86 -40.37 8.90
C ILE A 256 4.00 -41.54 8.45
N ARG A 257 2.83 -41.68 9.07
CA ARG A 257 1.84 -42.70 8.74
C ARG A 257 0.55 -42.02 8.27
N VAL A 258 -0.15 -42.68 7.37
CA VAL A 258 -1.48 -42.23 6.94
C VAL A 258 -2.45 -42.50 8.09
N GLY A 259 -3.11 -41.45 8.57
CA GLY A 259 -4.17 -41.57 9.57
C GLY A 259 -5.41 -42.25 8.98
N LYS A 260 -6.35 -42.63 9.86
CA LYS A 260 -7.66 -43.12 9.45
C LYS A 260 -8.39 -42.08 8.59
N ALA A 261 -9.18 -42.57 7.65
CA ALA A 261 -9.99 -41.72 6.76
C ALA A 261 -11.00 -40.83 7.52
N ASP A 262 -11.39 -41.22 8.74
CA ASP A 262 -12.27 -40.44 9.62
C ASP A 262 -11.54 -39.36 10.43
N GLY A 263 -10.21 -39.30 10.35
CA GLY A 263 -9.38 -38.34 11.07
C GLY A 263 -9.20 -38.60 12.57
N SER A 264 -9.77 -39.68 13.12
CA SER A 264 -9.84 -39.91 14.57
C SER A 264 -8.48 -40.12 15.25
N ASP A 265 -7.45 -40.51 14.51
CA ASP A 265 -6.09 -40.73 15.00
C ASP A 265 -5.06 -39.76 14.41
N VAL A 266 -5.50 -38.73 13.68
CA VAL A 266 -4.60 -37.69 13.15
C VAL A 266 -3.91 -36.98 14.31
N GLY A 267 -2.58 -36.91 14.24
CA GLY A 267 -1.73 -36.29 15.26
C GLY A 267 -1.33 -37.21 16.42
N GLN A 268 -1.84 -38.45 16.48
CA GLN A 268 -1.36 -39.42 17.48
C GLN A 268 0.07 -39.86 17.17
N THR A 269 0.89 -40.05 18.20
CA THR A 269 2.28 -40.49 18.10
C THR A 269 2.49 -41.83 18.78
N GLY A 270 3.37 -42.66 18.24
CA GLY A 270 3.75 -43.94 18.86
C GLY A 270 4.93 -44.60 18.14
N GLY A 271 5.36 -45.76 18.65
CA GLY A 271 6.51 -46.49 18.16
C GLY A 271 7.73 -46.41 19.09
N SER A 272 8.76 -47.20 18.78
CA SER A 272 10.05 -47.21 19.47
C SER A 272 11.12 -47.60 18.46
N ASP A 273 12.26 -46.90 18.49
CA ASP A 273 13.42 -47.18 17.64
C ASP A 273 14.17 -48.45 18.07
N THR A 274 13.89 -48.93 19.29
CA THR A 274 14.53 -50.13 19.84
C THR A 274 13.49 -51.09 20.40
N VAL A 275 13.81 -52.38 20.28
CA VAL A 275 13.00 -53.46 20.85
C VAL A 275 13.92 -54.38 21.65
N THR A 276 13.45 -54.78 22.83
CA THR A 276 14.06 -55.84 23.63
C THR A 276 13.15 -57.05 23.60
N LEU A 277 13.66 -58.19 23.12
CA LEU A 277 12.89 -59.43 23.14
C LEU A 277 12.68 -59.89 24.59
N GLN A 278 11.41 -60.00 24.97
CA GLN A 278 11.02 -60.56 26.26
C GLN A 278 10.74 -62.06 26.11
N LYS A 279 10.72 -62.78 27.24
CA LYS A 279 10.40 -64.21 27.28
C LYS A 279 9.07 -64.53 26.58
N ALA A 280 8.07 -63.64 26.70
CA ALA A 280 6.77 -63.80 26.05
C ALA A 280 6.81 -63.66 24.51
N ASN A 281 7.88 -63.07 23.96
CA ASN A 281 8.08 -62.95 22.51
C ASN A 281 8.86 -64.14 21.92
N LEU A 282 9.44 -65.00 22.77
CA LEU A 282 10.18 -66.17 22.31
C LEU A 282 9.21 -67.27 21.87
N PRO A 283 9.56 -68.05 20.83
CA PRO A 283 8.77 -69.21 20.46
C PRO A 283 8.67 -70.18 21.64
N ALA A 284 7.53 -70.85 21.78
CA ALA A 284 7.31 -71.87 22.80
C ALA A 284 8.11 -73.15 22.44
N VAL A 285 9.41 -73.12 22.68
CA VAL A 285 10.30 -74.27 22.49
C VAL A 285 10.58 -74.88 23.86
N GLN A 286 10.13 -76.12 24.05
CA GLN A 286 10.59 -76.95 25.16
C GLN A 286 11.89 -77.64 24.70
N ILE A 287 13.02 -77.24 25.28
CA ILE A 287 14.28 -77.96 25.11
C ILE A 287 14.40 -78.93 26.28
N ASP A 288 13.81 -80.11 26.12
CA ASP A 288 13.98 -81.20 27.06
C ASP A 288 15.30 -81.90 26.76
N VAL A 289 16.25 -81.79 27.68
CA VAL A 289 17.49 -82.56 27.64
C VAL A 289 17.26 -83.82 28.46
N SER A 290 16.98 -84.93 27.79
CA SER A 290 16.93 -86.26 28.39
C SER A 290 18.01 -87.15 27.81
N GLY A 291 18.66 -87.93 28.67
CA GLY A 291 19.60 -88.96 28.27
C GLY A 291 19.42 -90.21 29.13
N GLU A 292 19.68 -91.36 28.53
CA GLU A 292 19.80 -92.63 29.24
C GLU A 292 21.19 -93.20 28.98
N THR A 293 21.79 -93.81 30.01
CA THR A 293 22.96 -94.66 29.77
C THR A 293 22.54 -95.88 28.94
N SER A 294 23.45 -96.44 28.14
CA SER A 294 23.22 -97.77 27.55
C SER A 294 22.86 -98.78 28.64
N GLU A 295 21.96 -99.71 28.32
CA GLU A 295 21.58 -100.78 29.25
C GLU A 295 22.83 -101.55 29.68
N GLN A 296 23.10 -101.53 30.98
CA GLN A 296 24.14 -102.37 31.54
C GLN A 296 23.55 -103.76 31.65
N GLN A 297 24.17 -104.73 30.96
CA GLN A 297 23.76 -106.13 31.06
C GLN A 297 23.91 -106.61 32.51
N GLU A 298 23.19 -107.69 32.84
CA GLU A 298 23.26 -108.32 34.15
C GLU A 298 24.72 -108.53 34.58
N GLN A 299 25.05 -108.04 35.78
CA GLN A 299 26.37 -108.23 36.34
C GLN A 299 26.27 -109.21 37.50
N LYS A 300 27.01 -110.32 37.38
CA LYS A 300 27.24 -111.26 38.46
C LYS A 300 28.50 -110.85 39.19
N LEU A 301 28.32 -110.17 40.32
CA LEU A 301 29.43 -109.77 41.17
C LEU A 301 29.68 -110.89 42.16
N LYS A 302 30.88 -111.47 42.09
CA LYS A 302 31.33 -112.49 43.03
C LYS A 302 32.15 -111.85 44.13
N THR A 303 31.88 -112.22 45.37
CA THR A 303 32.75 -111.86 46.49
C THR A 303 34.12 -112.51 46.31
N THR A 304 35.19 -111.86 46.78
CA THR A 304 36.50 -112.51 46.85
C THR A 304 36.40 -113.77 47.70
N ARG A 305 37.04 -114.87 47.26
CA ARG A 305 37.03 -116.14 47.99
C ARG A 305 37.69 -115.94 49.36
N GLY A 306 36.92 -116.23 50.42
CA GLY A 306 37.24 -115.91 51.80
C GLY A 306 37.86 -117.05 52.59
N GLY A 307 38.60 -117.95 51.93
CA GLY A 307 39.17 -119.13 52.58
C GLY A 307 38.12 -120.12 53.09
N VAL A 308 38.61 -121.27 53.57
CA VAL A 308 37.78 -122.35 54.12
C VAL A 308 37.08 -121.83 55.38
N HIS A 309 35.76 -121.96 55.43
CA HIS A 309 34.99 -121.65 56.62
C HIS A 309 33.89 -122.68 56.84
N ASN A 310 33.57 -122.89 58.12
CA ASN A 310 32.46 -123.71 58.55
C ASN A 310 31.32 -122.83 59.08
N HIS A 311 30.12 -123.40 59.15
CA HIS A 311 28.99 -122.77 59.79
C HIS A 311 28.78 -123.44 61.16
N GLY A 312 28.74 -122.63 62.23
CA GLY A 312 28.49 -123.12 63.59
C GLY A 312 27.01 -123.43 63.83
N GLY A 313 26.73 -124.39 64.71
CA GLY A 313 25.36 -124.70 65.17
C GLY A 313 24.90 -126.16 65.07
N VAL A 314 25.81 -127.11 64.83
CA VAL A 314 25.53 -128.57 64.86
C VAL A 314 26.03 -129.20 66.18
N ALA A 315 25.70 -130.45 66.54
CA ALA A 315 26.07 -131.06 67.84
C ALA A 315 27.43 -131.82 67.79
N GLY A 316 28.25 -131.76 68.85
CA GLY A 316 29.62 -132.32 68.91
C GLY A 316 29.73 -133.85 69.11
N LYS A 317 30.87 -134.45 68.70
CA LYS A 317 31.16 -135.91 68.70
C LYS A 317 32.12 -136.33 69.84
N ASP A 318 31.90 -137.49 70.48
CA ASP A 318 32.63 -137.92 71.70
C ASP A 318 33.91 -138.78 71.47
N ASP A 319 34.12 -139.48 70.32
CA ASP A 319 35.35 -140.27 70.06
C ASP A 319 35.94 -140.12 68.63
N PRO A 320 37.28 -140.10 68.44
CA PRO A 320 37.93 -139.91 67.13
C PRO A 320 37.81 -141.03 66.08
N TRP A 321 37.35 -142.25 66.40
CA TRP A 321 37.32 -143.39 65.44
C TRP A 321 35.91 -143.90 65.03
N GLU A 322 34.84 -143.14 65.30
CA GLU A 322 33.50 -143.45 64.77
C GLU A 322 33.39 -143.15 63.26
N ILE A 323 33.70 -144.14 62.42
CA ILE A 323 33.52 -144.06 60.97
C ILE A 323 32.15 -144.61 60.57
N GLY A 324 31.23 -143.68 60.30
CA GLY A 324 30.14 -143.75 59.32
C GLY A 324 29.26 -145.00 59.24
N GLY A 325 28.05 -144.93 59.83
CA GLY A 325 26.89 -145.71 59.40
C GLY A 325 25.95 -146.20 60.51
N ASP A 326 24.83 -145.50 60.68
CA ASP A 326 23.55 -145.90 61.31
C ASP A 326 23.58 -146.86 62.53
N VAL A 327 23.66 -146.31 63.76
CA VAL A 327 22.87 -146.80 64.92
C VAL A 327 22.70 -145.67 65.95
N ARG A 328 21.45 -145.26 66.20
CA ARG A 328 20.93 -144.53 67.40
C ARG A 328 22.00 -143.89 68.31
N GLN A 329 22.44 -142.69 67.95
CA GLN A 329 23.35 -141.87 68.75
C GLN A 329 22.61 -141.19 69.91
N LEU A 330 23.07 -141.44 71.14
CA LEU A 330 22.72 -140.69 72.34
C LEU A 330 23.58 -139.41 72.35
N PHE A 331 23.03 -138.30 71.84
CA PHE A 331 23.76 -137.03 71.74
C PHE A 331 24.03 -136.39 73.12
N ASN A 332 25.25 -135.89 73.32
CA ASN A 332 25.66 -135.09 74.47
C ASN A 332 25.38 -133.59 74.21
N PRO A 333 24.39 -132.96 74.85
CA PRO A 333 23.89 -131.63 74.47
C PRO A 333 24.72 -130.45 75.01
N LYS A 334 25.95 -130.69 75.50
CA LYS A 334 26.74 -129.66 76.19
C LYS A 334 27.77 -128.93 75.31
N GLU A 335 28.09 -129.42 74.12
CA GLU A 335 29.03 -128.75 73.20
C GLU A 335 28.52 -128.78 71.75
N LEU A 336 28.40 -127.59 71.13
CA LEU A 336 28.01 -127.42 69.72
C LEU A 336 29.23 -127.67 68.82
N GLY A 337 29.12 -128.62 67.91
CA GLY A 337 30.04 -128.81 66.80
C GLY A 337 29.88 -127.78 65.68
N VAL A 338 30.84 -127.82 64.76
CA VAL A 338 30.84 -127.08 63.50
C VAL A 338 30.48 -128.04 62.37
N THR A 339 29.81 -127.56 61.32
CA THR A 339 29.67 -128.35 60.10
C THR A 339 31.06 -128.64 59.54
N ASP A 340 31.19 -129.72 58.77
CA ASP A 340 32.43 -129.97 58.05
C ASP A 340 32.82 -128.74 57.22
N ASP A 341 34.13 -128.51 57.13
CA ASP A 341 34.69 -127.38 56.42
C ASP A 341 34.22 -127.41 54.96
N ALA A 342 33.32 -126.50 54.62
CA ALA A 342 32.96 -126.26 53.25
C ALA A 342 34.19 -125.64 52.60
N GLY A 343 34.77 -126.35 51.63
CA GLY A 343 35.93 -125.88 50.88
C GLY A 343 35.72 -124.46 50.35
N GLU A 344 36.82 -123.81 49.98
CA GLU A 344 36.83 -122.41 49.57
C GLU A 344 35.74 -122.10 48.52
N HIS A 345 34.78 -121.26 48.88
CA HIS A 345 33.64 -120.93 48.02
C HIS A 345 33.41 -119.41 47.94
N ASP A 346 32.67 -119.00 46.91
CA ASP A 346 32.28 -117.62 46.65
C ASP A 346 30.76 -117.44 46.76
N HIS A 347 30.33 -116.23 47.08
CA HIS A 347 28.94 -115.82 46.98
C HIS A 347 28.76 -114.94 45.75
N GLU A 348 27.70 -115.21 45.00
CA GLU A 348 27.33 -114.43 43.82
C GLU A 348 26.12 -113.55 44.13
N VAL A 349 26.24 -112.25 43.83
CA VAL A 349 25.13 -111.31 43.86
C VAL A 349 24.83 -110.88 42.43
N THR A 350 23.60 -111.11 42.00
CA THR A 350 23.12 -110.71 40.67
C THR A 350 22.58 -109.29 40.74
N VAL A 351 23.22 -108.37 40.02
CA VAL A 351 22.67 -107.04 39.75
C VAL A 351 21.90 -107.14 38.43
N PRO A 352 20.56 -107.02 38.46
CA PRO A 352 19.77 -107.11 37.23
C PRO A 352 20.16 -106.03 36.21
N PRO A 353 19.82 -106.23 34.93
CA PRO A 353 19.96 -105.20 33.92
C PRO A 353 19.29 -103.91 34.39
N HIS A 354 20.02 -102.80 34.32
CA HIS A 354 19.51 -101.51 34.74
C HIS A 354 20.09 -100.38 33.88
N LYS A 355 19.42 -99.24 33.90
CA LYS A 355 19.83 -98.01 33.24
C LYS A 355 19.62 -96.82 34.17
N HIS A 356 20.38 -95.75 33.95
CA HIS A 356 20.25 -94.51 34.69
C HIS A 356 19.71 -93.42 33.75
N SER A 357 18.70 -92.68 34.21
CA SER A 357 18.14 -91.54 33.49
C SER A 357 18.66 -90.22 34.06
N THR A 358 18.98 -89.27 33.20
CA THR A 358 19.31 -87.89 33.59
C THR A 358 18.40 -86.89 32.87
N SER A 359 18.08 -85.79 33.55
CA SER A 359 17.35 -84.66 32.97
C SER A 359 17.91 -83.32 33.46
N GLY A 360 17.78 -82.28 32.65
CA GLY A 360 18.24 -80.93 32.98
C GLY A 360 17.63 -79.85 32.08
N LYS A 361 17.86 -78.58 32.44
CA LYS A 361 17.48 -77.41 31.62
C LYS A 361 18.74 -76.68 31.15
N THR A 362 18.71 -76.15 29.94
CA THR A 362 19.79 -75.32 29.41
C THR A 362 19.82 -73.93 30.06
N ALA A 363 20.95 -73.22 29.94
CA ALA A 363 21.09 -71.83 30.37
C ALA A 363 20.15 -70.88 29.62
N ASN A 364 20.02 -69.64 30.11
CA ASN A 364 19.24 -68.59 29.46
C ASN A 364 19.74 -68.34 28.03
N LEU A 365 18.84 -68.44 27.04
CA LEU A 365 19.14 -68.36 25.60
C LEU A 365 19.41 -66.92 25.09
N GLY A 366 19.60 -65.93 25.97
CA GLY A 366 19.87 -64.54 25.55
C GLY A 366 20.18 -63.59 26.70
N GLU A 367 20.75 -62.43 26.34
CA GLU A 367 21.24 -61.41 27.28
C GLU A 367 20.24 -60.25 27.51
N GLY A 368 19.06 -60.29 26.87
CA GLY A 368 18.06 -59.23 26.97
C GLY A 368 18.51 -57.88 26.39
N LYS A 369 19.51 -57.89 25.49
CA LYS A 369 19.97 -56.67 24.81
C LYS A 369 18.93 -56.15 23.85
N SER A 370 18.72 -54.84 23.85
CA SER A 370 17.91 -54.15 22.85
C SER A 370 18.63 -54.17 21.50
N PHE A 371 17.87 -54.25 20.41
CA PHE A 371 18.37 -54.01 19.07
C PHE A 371 17.56 -52.90 18.39
N SER A 372 18.19 -52.21 17.45
CA SER A 372 17.54 -51.18 16.65
C SER A 372 16.58 -51.81 15.65
N VAL A 373 15.40 -51.20 15.52
CA VAL A 373 14.43 -51.50 14.46
C VAL A 373 14.31 -50.36 13.45
N VAL A 374 15.18 -49.35 13.53
CA VAL A 374 15.18 -48.19 12.63
C VAL A 374 15.61 -48.62 11.22
N GLU A 375 14.75 -48.40 10.24
CA GLU A 375 15.06 -48.62 8.83
C GLU A 375 16.06 -47.59 8.26
N ALA A 376 16.64 -47.87 7.09
CA ALA A 376 17.41 -46.87 6.35
C ALA A 376 16.49 -45.70 5.92
N HIS A 377 16.86 -44.47 6.26
CA HIS A 377 16.01 -43.29 6.07
C HIS A 377 16.81 -42.03 5.71
N THR A 378 16.10 -41.00 5.25
CA THR A 378 16.62 -39.64 5.04
C THR A 378 15.86 -38.68 5.95
N LEU A 379 16.58 -37.81 6.67
CA LEU A 379 15.98 -36.84 7.58
C LEU A 379 15.72 -35.52 6.85
N LEU A 380 14.48 -35.04 6.95
CA LEU A 380 14.03 -33.73 6.47
C LEU A 380 13.41 -32.99 7.65
N MET A 381 13.53 -31.66 7.69
CA MET A 381 12.78 -30.87 8.67
C MET A 381 11.30 -30.94 8.35
N CYS A 382 10.48 -31.27 9.35
CA CYS A 382 9.04 -31.40 9.20
C CYS A 382 8.31 -30.37 10.07
N TRP A 383 7.53 -29.51 9.43
CA TRP A 383 6.77 -28.45 10.07
C TRP A 383 5.30 -28.55 9.69
N SER A 384 4.42 -28.31 10.65
CA SER A 384 2.97 -28.23 10.41
C SER A 384 2.45 -26.84 10.72
N ARG A 385 1.66 -26.27 9.79
CA ARG A 385 1.05 -24.95 9.95
C ARG A 385 -0.10 -25.02 10.95
N VAL A 386 -0.12 -24.11 11.92
CA VAL A 386 -1.16 -24.02 12.95
C VAL A 386 -1.96 -22.72 12.89
N ALA A 387 -1.44 -21.65 12.28
CA ALA A 387 -2.18 -20.41 12.03
C ALA A 387 -1.70 -19.68 10.77
#